data_AF-A0A0C9XXR1-F1
#
_entry.id   AF-A0A0C9XXR1-F1
#
_cell.length_a   1.000
_cell.length_b   1.000
_cell.length_c   1.000
_cell.angle_alpha   90.00
_cell.angle_beta   90.00
_cell.angle_gamma   90.00
#
_symmetry.space_group_name_H-M   'P 1'
#
loop_
_entity.id
_entity.type
_entity.pdbx_description
1 polymer ?
#
loop_
_entity_poly.entity_id
_entity_poly.type
_entity_poly.pdbx_seq_one_letter_code
_entity_poly.pdbx_strand_id
1 'polypeptide(L)'
;RALSAFDHASRHWAPIPLCDPHDPITQRPSPYPADAHAVGKQTLSLTSWNIQASQSRAVARSELILDHIFQGPKFPDIIFLQEVASSVRQSLLSDPRVHSSSLTTDAEDDTSFKGVPFATMTLLSSRRFGSPLLAEGEGEDKRGSKMVRHSVFRTRLPSRYKKDALCVNIAAPAVPGAVLRLLNVHLDTLESQFSS
;
A
#
# COMPACT_ATOMS: atom_id res chain seq x y z
N ARG A 1 -6.77 11.67 -0.53
CA ARG A 1 -5.36 11.21 -0.73
C ARG A 1 -5.33 10.29 -1.93
N ALA A 2 -4.18 10.19 -2.59
CA ALA A 2 -4.01 9.30 -3.73
C ALA A 2 -3.11 8.11 -3.37
N LEU A 3 -3.31 7.01 -4.09
CA LEU A 3 -2.25 6.04 -4.32
C LEU A 3 -1.46 6.55 -5.53
N SER A 4 -0.15 6.39 -5.55
CA SER A 4 0.70 6.86 -6.64
C SER A 4 1.55 5.72 -7.21
N ALA A 5 1.84 5.80 -8.52
CA ALA A 5 2.82 4.97 -9.20
C ALA A 5 3.98 5.85 -9.66
N PHE A 6 5.18 5.29 -9.79
CA PHE A 6 6.29 6.03 -10.38
C PHE A 6 6.16 6.00 -11.91
N ASP A 7 6.05 7.17 -12.52
CA ASP A 7 6.09 7.30 -13.98
C ASP A 7 7.55 7.43 -14.42
N HIS A 8 8.07 6.39 -15.06
CA HIS A 8 9.44 6.34 -15.54
C HIS A 8 9.72 7.34 -16.67
N ALA A 9 8.70 7.77 -17.44
CA ALA A 9 8.87 8.74 -18.51
C ALA A 9 9.08 10.14 -17.95
N SER A 10 8.21 10.58 -17.04
CA SER A 10 8.37 11.89 -16.38
C SER A 10 9.37 11.87 -15.22
N ARG A 11 9.78 10.69 -14.73
CA ARG A 11 10.62 10.49 -13.53
C ARG A 11 10.02 11.08 -12.25
N HIS A 12 8.70 11.05 -12.15
CA HIS A 12 7.97 11.56 -10.99
C HIS A 12 6.93 10.53 -10.52
N TRP A 13 6.58 10.61 -9.24
CA TRP A 13 5.40 9.93 -8.73
C TRP A 13 4.15 10.63 -9.25
N ALA A 14 3.21 9.86 -9.79
CA ALA A 14 1.96 10.36 -10.32
C ALA A 14 0.78 9.66 -9.64
N PRO A 15 -0.32 10.39 -9.36
CA PRO A 15 -1.48 9.81 -8.74
C PRO A 15 -2.14 8.89 -9.76
N ILE A 16 -2.51 7.69 -9.33
CA ILE A 16 -3.21 6.75 -10.19
C ILE A 16 -4.73 6.94 -10.03
N PRO A 17 -5.48 6.88 -11.14
CA PRO A 17 -6.93 6.88 -11.07
C PRO A 17 -7.43 5.73 -10.18
N LEU A 18 -8.27 6.10 -9.23
CA LEU A 18 -9.04 5.17 -8.40
C LEU A 18 -10.38 4.93 -9.10
N CYS A 19 -11.03 3.79 -8.86
CA CYS A 19 -12.38 3.59 -9.37
C CYS A 19 -13.33 4.62 -8.79
N ASP A 20 -14.19 5.18 -9.66
CA ASP A 20 -15.25 6.06 -9.24
C ASP A 20 -16.26 5.24 -8.40
N PRO A 21 -16.57 5.63 -7.16
CA PRO A 21 -17.61 4.97 -6.37
C PRO A 21 -19.01 5.05 -7.00
N HIS A 22 -19.21 5.94 -7.99
CA HIS A 22 -20.45 6.07 -8.75
C HIS A 22 -20.46 5.33 -10.09
N ASP A 23 -19.34 4.78 -10.54
CA ASP A 23 -19.35 3.89 -11.68
C ASP A 23 -19.97 2.55 -11.25
N PRO A 24 -21.14 2.14 -11.78
CA PRO A 24 -21.58 0.79 -11.58
C PRO A 24 -20.49 -0.10 -12.14
N ILE A 25 -19.94 -0.98 -11.30
CA ILE A 25 -19.05 -2.06 -11.73
C ILE A 25 -19.86 -2.91 -12.70
N THR A 26 -19.89 -2.51 -13.97
CA THR A 26 -20.65 -3.16 -15.02
C THR A 26 -19.79 -4.33 -15.46
N GLN A 27 -19.76 -5.38 -14.64
CA GLN A 27 -19.32 -6.67 -15.13
C GLN A 27 -20.34 -7.09 -16.17
N ARG A 28 -19.92 -7.09 -17.44
CA ARG A 28 -20.66 -7.74 -18.53
C ARG A 28 -21.00 -9.15 -18.03
N PRO A 29 -22.28 -9.54 -17.93
CA PRO A 29 -22.63 -10.87 -17.44
C PRO A 29 -21.89 -11.90 -18.29
N SER A 30 -21.02 -12.67 -17.65
CA SER A 30 -20.55 -13.91 -18.27
C SER A 30 -21.79 -14.77 -18.50
N PRO A 31 -22.04 -15.31 -19.71
CA PRO A 31 -23.20 -16.17 -19.98
C PRO A 31 -23.11 -17.52 -19.25
N TYR A 32 -22.00 -17.78 -18.53
CA TYR A 32 -21.84 -18.97 -17.72
C TYR A 32 -22.08 -18.64 -16.25
N PRO A 33 -22.98 -19.37 -15.56
CA PRO A 33 -23.08 -19.26 -14.11
C PRO A 33 -21.69 -19.55 -13.55
N ALA A 34 -21.11 -18.56 -12.87
CA ALA A 34 -19.87 -18.77 -12.15
C ALA A 34 -20.15 -19.87 -11.14
N ASP A 35 -19.56 -21.05 -11.36
CA ASP A 35 -19.53 -22.10 -10.37
C ASP A 35 -19.00 -21.48 -9.08
N ALA A 36 -19.85 -21.36 -8.06
CA ALA A 36 -19.47 -20.78 -6.76
C ALA A 36 -18.29 -21.55 -6.11
N HIS A 37 -18.00 -22.75 -6.62
CA HIS A 37 -16.91 -23.62 -6.24
C HIS A 37 -15.59 -23.42 -7.03
N ALA A 38 -15.60 -22.63 -8.11
CA ALA A 38 -14.42 -22.35 -8.95
C ALA A 38 -13.76 -20.99 -8.66
N VAL A 39 -14.13 -20.30 -7.56
CA VAL A 39 -13.40 -19.13 -7.09
C VAL A 39 -12.07 -19.63 -6.49
N GLY A 40 -11.03 -19.69 -7.32
CA GLY A 40 -9.69 -20.01 -6.85
C GLY A 40 -9.31 -19.13 -5.66
N LYS A 41 -8.78 -19.74 -4.59
CA LYS A 41 -8.35 -19.03 -3.37
C LYS A 41 -7.34 -17.93 -3.75
N GLN A 42 -7.76 -16.67 -3.69
CA GLN A 42 -6.85 -15.54 -3.87
C GLN A 42 -6.11 -15.29 -2.55
N THR A 43 -4.86 -15.73 -2.47
CA THR A 43 -4.01 -15.48 -1.31
C THR A 43 -3.25 -14.16 -1.47
N LEU A 44 -3.37 -13.28 -0.48
CA LEU A 44 -2.54 -12.08 -0.34
C LEU A 44 -1.52 -12.27 0.78
N SER A 45 -0.27 -11.87 0.55
CA SER A 45 0.75 -11.75 1.60
C SER A 45 0.87 -10.30 2.09
N LEU A 46 0.86 -10.12 3.40
CA LEU A 46 1.04 -8.85 4.09
C LEU A 46 2.28 -8.92 4.96
N THR A 47 3.17 -7.93 4.81
CA THR A 47 4.25 -7.65 5.74
C THR A 47 3.94 -6.35 6.47
N SER A 48 4.09 -6.32 7.79
CA SER A 48 3.97 -5.09 8.58
C SER A 48 5.21 -4.89 9.43
N TRP A 49 5.77 -3.68 9.42
CA TRP A 49 6.99 -3.37 10.16
C TRP A 49 7.00 -1.92 10.68
N ASN A 50 7.23 -1.76 11.98
CA ASN A 50 7.55 -0.46 12.58
C ASN A 50 9.06 -0.18 12.42
N ILE A 51 9.42 0.79 11.58
CA ILE A 51 10.82 1.03 11.18
C ILE A 51 11.59 2.00 12.10
N GLN A 52 10.97 2.40 13.21
CA GLN A 52 11.54 3.16 14.32
C GLN A 52 12.20 4.48 13.86
N ALA A 53 11.40 5.51 13.61
CA ALA A 53 11.87 6.82 13.15
C ALA A 53 12.88 7.49 14.12
N SER A 54 12.73 7.27 15.42
CA SER A 54 13.45 7.99 16.48
C SER A 54 14.89 7.51 16.73
N GLN A 55 15.26 6.33 16.23
CA GLN A 55 16.61 5.80 16.40
C GLN A 55 17.58 6.34 15.36
N SER A 56 18.87 6.42 15.73
CA SER A 56 19.94 6.89 14.84
C SER A 56 19.99 6.11 13.52
N ARG A 57 20.49 6.76 12.46
CA ARG A 57 20.65 6.17 11.11
C ARG A 57 19.35 5.59 10.52
N ALA A 58 18.22 6.25 10.74
CA ALA A 58 16.90 5.79 10.29
C ALA A 58 16.82 5.41 8.81
N VAL A 59 17.46 6.19 7.92
CA VAL A 59 17.52 5.89 6.47
C VAL A 59 18.25 4.58 6.20
N ALA A 60 19.49 4.44 6.65
CA ALA A 60 20.28 3.21 6.43
C ALA A 60 19.60 1.97 7.04
N ARG A 61 18.95 2.11 8.20
CA ARG A 61 18.16 1.02 8.78
C ARG A 61 16.96 0.67 7.92
N SER A 62 16.23 1.66 7.42
CA SER A 62 15.07 1.42 6.56
C SER A 62 15.44 0.75 5.24
N GLU A 63 16.60 1.05 4.68
CA GLU A 63 17.15 0.38 3.49
C GLU A 63 17.41 -1.11 3.79
N LEU A 64 18.08 -1.43 4.90
CA LEU A 64 18.32 -2.82 5.32
C LEU A 64 17.02 -3.59 5.60
N ILE A 65 16.01 -2.93 6.19
CA ILE A 65 14.68 -3.53 6.39
C ILE A 65 14.04 -3.82 5.04
N LEU A 66 14.11 -2.87 4.09
CA LEU A 66 13.55 -3.05 2.76
C LEU A 66 14.26 -4.16 1.98
N ASP A 67 15.59 -4.24 2.08
CA ASP A 67 16.40 -5.32 1.53
C ASP A 67 15.93 -6.67 2.06
N HIS A 68 15.75 -6.80 3.37
CA HIS A 68 15.26 -8.02 3.99
C HIS A 68 13.86 -8.41 3.49
N ILE A 69 12.95 -7.44 3.37
CA ILE A 69 11.59 -7.69 2.88
C ILE A 69 11.62 -8.14 1.41
N PHE A 70 12.43 -7.50 0.57
CA PHE A 70 12.50 -7.78 -0.87
C PHE A 70 13.28 -9.04 -1.22
N GLN A 71 14.27 -9.42 -0.41
CA GLN A 71 15.04 -10.66 -0.55
C GLN A 71 14.36 -11.88 0.10
N GLY A 72 13.23 -11.67 0.78
CA GLY A 72 12.44 -12.75 1.35
C GLY A 72 11.97 -13.77 0.29
N PRO A 73 11.56 -14.98 0.72
CA PRO A 73 11.23 -16.08 -0.19
C PRO A 73 10.07 -15.75 -1.16
N LYS A 74 9.23 -14.78 -0.79
CA LYS A 74 8.17 -14.24 -1.65
C LYS A 74 8.08 -12.73 -1.43
N PHE A 75 8.10 -11.97 -2.51
CA PHE A 75 7.80 -10.54 -2.48
C PHE A 75 6.36 -10.32 -1.95
N PRO A 76 6.16 -9.52 -0.89
CA PRO A 76 4.85 -9.33 -0.30
C PRO A 76 3.90 -8.58 -1.23
N ASP A 77 2.62 -8.94 -1.18
CA ASP A 77 1.61 -8.23 -1.97
C ASP A 77 1.35 -6.84 -1.34
N ILE A 78 1.41 -6.74 -0.01
CA ILE A 78 1.16 -5.52 0.76
C ILE A 78 2.27 -5.33 1.81
N ILE A 79 2.80 -4.11 1.94
CA ILE A 79 3.73 -3.72 3.00
C ILE A 79 3.14 -2.54 3.79
N PHE A 80 2.99 -2.72 5.10
CA PHE A 80 2.66 -1.65 6.03
C PHE A 80 3.91 -1.21 6.77
N LEU A 81 4.21 0.08 6.70
CA LEU A 81 5.29 0.70 7.45
C LEU A 81 4.69 1.64 8.50
N GLN A 82 5.16 1.50 9.74
CA GLN A 82 4.88 2.44 10.84
C GLN A 82 6.16 3.16 11.25
N GLU A 83 6.01 4.33 11.88
CA GLU A 83 7.13 5.21 12.25
C GLU A 83 8.06 5.55 11.08
N VAL A 84 7.47 5.95 9.95
CA VAL A 84 8.20 6.47 8.80
C VAL A 84 8.51 7.95 9.05
N ALA A 85 9.78 8.31 9.19
CA ALA A 85 10.22 9.70 9.24
C ALA A 85 10.20 10.33 7.83
N SER A 86 10.14 11.67 7.74
CA SER A 86 10.14 12.38 6.45
C SER A 86 11.37 12.06 5.58
N SER A 87 12.55 11.93 6.18
CA SER A 87 13.79 11.53 5.49
C SER A 87 13.75 10.09 4.98
N VAL A 88 13.16 9.18 5.76
CA VAL A 88 12.98 7.78 5.36
C VAL A 88 11.97 7.69 4.23
N ARG A 89 10.85 8.42 4.29
CA ARG A 89 9.91 8.56 3.18
C ARG A 89 10.63 8.98 1.90
N GLN A 90 11.48 9.99 1.95
CA GLN A 90 12.21 10.47 0.77
C GLN A 90 13.15 9.40 0.20
N SER A 91 13.89 8.67 1.06
CA SER A 91 14.73 7.54 0.63
C SER A 91 13.90 6.43 -0.01
N LEU A 92 12.81 5.99 0.63
CA LEU A 92 11.89 4.99 0.08
C LEU A 92 11.33 5.41 -1.30
N LEU A 93 10.92 6.67 -1.45
CA LEU A 93 10.39 7.20 -2.70
C LEU A 93 11.45 7.43 -3.77
N SER A 94 12.73 7.29 -3.44
CA SER A 94 13.86 7.42 -4.36
C SER A 94 14.51 6.06 -4.68
N ASP A 95 14.11 4.98 -4.00
CA ASP A 95 14.62 3.62 -4.22
C ASP A 95 14.08 3.07 -5.57
N PRO A 96 14.96 2.71 -6.54
CA PRO A 96 14.55 2.19 -7.84
C PRO A 96 13.71 0.91 -7.78
N ARG A 97 13.88 0.11 -6.72
CA ARG A 97 13.10 -1.11 -6.50
C ARG A 97 11.68 -0.77 -6.09
N VAL A 98 11.50 0.29 -5.30
CA VAL A 98 10.16 0.79 -4.95
C VAL A 98 9.48 1.36 -6.20
N HIS A 99 10.19 2.13 -7.03
CA HIS A 99 9.67 2.67 -8.30
C HIS A 99 9.09 1.58 -9.20
N SER A 100 9.87 0.52 -9.40
CA SER A 100 9.53 -0.55 -10.35
C SER A 100 8.51 -1.56 -9.81
N SER A 101 8.48 -1.79 -8.49
CA SER A 101 7.70 -2.89 -7.91
C SER A 101 6.44 -2.47 -7.17
N SER A 102 6.29 -1.19 -6.81
CA SER A 102 5.31 -0.77 -5.81
C SER A 102 4.50 0.46 -6.23
N LEU A 103 3.22 0.41 -5.88
CA LEU A 103 2.39 1.60 -5.69
C LEU A 103 2.54 2.06 -4.24
N THR A 104 2.46 3.35 -3.98
CA THR A 104 2.68 3.89 -2.64
C THR A 104 1.64 4.93 -2.25
N THR A 105 1.34 5.01 -0.96
CA THR A 105 0.62 6.16 -0.39
C THR A 105 1.60 7.31 -0.14
N ASP A 106 1.06 8.53 -0.07
CA ASP A 106 1.77 9.72 0.41
C ASP A 106 3.05 10.09 -0.39
N ALA A 107 3.15 9.69 -1.67
CA ALA A 107 4.28 10.06 -2.53
C ALA A 107 4.33 11.55 -2.85
N GLU A 108 3.20 12.12 -3.25
CA GLU A 108 3.09 13.55 -3.58
C GLU A 108 2.54 14.37 -2.41
N ASP A 109 1.56 13.81 -1.69
CA ASP A 109 0.94 14.44 -0.52
C ASP A 109 1.70 14.10 0.77
N ASP A 110 2.55 15.02 1.22
CA ASP A 110 3.35 14.90 2.43
C ASP A 110 2.63 15.38 3.71
N THR A 111 1.35 15.76 3.63
CA THR A 111 0.67 16.43 4.75
C THR A 111 0.60 15.59 6.03
N SER A 112 0.65 14.26 5.92
CA SER A 112 0.69 13.36 7.08
C SER A 112 2.00 13.42 7.87
N PHE A 113 3.06 13.97 7.27
CA PHE A 113 4.38 14.12 7.88
C PHE A 113 4.60 15.54 8.44
N LYS A 114 3.65 16.47 8.25
CA LYS A 114 3.77 17.85 8.73
C LYS A 114 3.49 17.96 10.23
N GLY A 115 4.46 18.48 10.98
CA GLY A 115 4.31 18.74 12.42
C GLY A 115 4.24 17.50 13.30
N VAL A 116 4.66 16.34 12.79
CA VAL A 116 4.79 15.07 13.52
C VAL A 116 6.15 14.44 13.21
N PRO A 117 6.75 13.68 14.14
CA PRO A 117 8.06 13.07 13.92
C PRO A 117 8.03 11.93 12.88
N PHE A 118 6.86 11.31 12.68
CA PHE A 118 6.68 10.21 11.75
C PHE A 118 5.20 9.99 11.41
N ALA A 119 4.97 9.23 10.34
CA ALA A 119 3.66 8.75 9.93
C ALA A 119 3.69 7.27 9.52
N THR A 120 2.54 6.73 9.14
CA THR A 120 2.43 5.42 8.47
C THR A 120 2.56 5.57 6.95
N MET A 121 3.01 4.52 6.26
CA MET A 121 3.03 4.47 4.79
C MET A 121 2.67 3.05 4.33
N THR A 122 1.99 2.92 3.20
CA THR A 122 1.62 1.61 2.64
C THR A 122 2.17 1.47 1.23
N LEU A 123 2.87 0.36 0.98
CA LEU A 123 3.31 -0.07 -0.35
C LEU A 123 2.45 -1.25 -0.81
N LEU A 124 2.03 -1.23 -2.07
CA LEU A 124 1.26 -2.30 -2.70
C LEU A 124 2.01 -2.79 -3.93
N SER A 125 2.15 -4.12 -4.08
CA SER A 125 2.82 -4.68 -5.24
C SER A 125 2.13 -4.29 -6.55
N SER A 126 2.85 -3.64 -7.46
CA SER A 126 2.38 -3.31 -8.81
C SER A 126 1.98 -4.56 -9.60
N ARG A 127 2.56 -5.72 -9.30
CA ARG A 127 2.19 -7.00 -9.94
C ARG A 127 0.73 -7.36 -9.67
N ARG A 128 0.24 -7.09 -8.45
CA ARG A 128 -1.11 -7.42 -7.97
C ARG A 128 -2.12 -6.29 -8.15
N PHE A 129 -1.67 -5.06 -7.92
CA PHE A 129 -2.53 -3.87 -7.79
C PHE A 129 -2.31 -2.84 -8.91
N GLY A 130 -1.33 -3.06 -9.79
CA GLY A 130 -1.06 -2.19 -10.94
C GLY A 130 -2.16 -2.29 -12.02
N SER A 131 -2.26 -1.25 -12.85
CA SER A 131 -3.21 -1.21 -13.98
C SER A 131 -2.89 -2.31 -15.01
N PRO A 132 -3.88 -2.91 -15.69
CA PRO A 132 -3.65 -3.69 -16.90
C PRO A 132 -2.88 -2.92 -17.98
N LEU A 133 -3.11 -1.61 -18.08
CA LEU A 133 -2.48 -0.72 -19.08
C LEU A 133 -0.98 -0.48 -18.85
N LEU A 134 -0.44 -0.83 -17.69
CA LEU A 134 1.00 -0.76 -17.40
C LEU A 134 1.73 -2.08 -17.68
N ALA A 135 1.02 -3.11 -18.16
CA ALA A 135 1.60 -4.40 -18.51
C ALA A 135 1.79 -4.48 -20.03
N GLU A 136 2.71 -3.70 -20.57
CA GLU A 136 3.32 -4.05 -21.85
C GLU A 136 4.42 -5.07 -21.60
N GLY A 137 4.25 -6.26 -22.16
CA GLY A 137 5.26 -7.33 -22.11
C GLY A 137 5.18 -8.19 -20.86
N GLU A 138 4.51 -9.34 -20.98
CA GLU A 138 5.00 -10.66 -20.53
C GLU A 138 3.81 -11.63 -20.45
N GLY A 139 3.85 -12.63 -21.33
CA GLY A 139 3.33 -14.00 -21.18
C GLY A 139 1.91 -14.20 -20.64
N GLU A 140 1.07 -14.82 -21.46
CA GLU A 140 -0.13 -15.54 -21.01
C GLU A 140 0.25 -16.70 -20.06
N ASP A 141 0.57 -16.41 -18.80
CA ASP A 141 0.71 -17.46 -17.79
C ASP A 141 0.06 -17.02 -16.47
N LYS A 142 -1.14 -17.57 -16.23
CA LYS A 142 -1.87 -17.61 -14.93
C LYS A 142 -1.91 -16.30 -14.14
N ARG A 143 -2.20 -15.18 -14.80
CA ARG A 143 -2.46 -13.91 -14.09
C ARG A 143 -3.86 -13.98 -13.46
N GLY A 144 -3.92 -14.38 -12.20
CA GLY A 144 -5.13 -14.18 -11.38
C GLY A 144 -5.59 -12.72 -11.49
N SER A 145 -6.91 -12.51 -11.56
CA SER A 145 -7.54 -11.21 -11.79
C SER A 145 -6.89 -10.11 -10.94
N LYS A 146 -6.29 -9.11 -11.61
CA LYS A 146 -5.66 -7.94 -10.97
C LYS A 146 -6.69 -7.27 -10.07
N MET A 147 -6.30 -6.94 -8.84
CA MET A 147 -7.22 -6.32 -7.89
C MET A 147 -7.43 -4.86 -8.23
N VAL A 148 -8.69 -4.42 -8.19
CA VAL A 148 -9.08 -3.08 -8.60
C VAL A 148 -9.00 -2.13 -7.39
N ARG A 149 -8.40 -0.96 -7.60
CA ARG A 149 -8.12 0.02 -6.53
C ARG A 149 -9.30 0.95 -6.37
N HIS A 150 -9.81 1.09 -5.14
CA HIS A 150 -11.06 1.82 -4.90
C HIS A 150 -10.83 3.19 -4.28
N SER A 151 -10.17 3.29 -3.12
CA SER A 151 -9.98 4.60 -2.46
C SER A 151 -8.85 4.59 -1.44
N VAL A 152 -8.22 5.74 -1.22
CA VAL A 152 -7.22 5.95 -0.14
C VAL A 152 -7.59 7.15 0.71
N PHE A 153 -7.67 6.96 2.02
CA PHE A 153 -7.99 8.02 2.98
C PHE A 153 -7.30 7.78 4.32
N ARG A 154 -7.24 8.82 5.16
CA ARG A 154 -6.77 8.72 6.54
C ARG A 154 -7.89 9.09 7.49
N THR A 155 -8.02 8.35 8.58
CA THR A 155 -8.98 8.64 9.65
C THR A 155 -8.21 9.04 10.90
N ARG A 156 -8.44 10.26 11.40
CA ARG A 156 -7.83 10.70 12.67
C ARG A 156 -8.38 9.86 13.82
N LEU A 157 -7.50 9.41 14.70
CA LEU A 157 -7.89 8.67 15.90
C LEU A 157 -7.99 9.64 17.09
N PRO A 158 -8.82 9.32 18.10
CA PRO A 158 -8.81 10.02 19.38
C PRO A 158 -7.52 9.69 20.14
N SER A 159 -6.41 10.27 19.70
CA SER A 159 -5.05 9.96 20.14
C SER A 159 -4.36 11.20 20.72
N ARG A 160 -3.57 10.98 21.78
CA ARG A 160 -2.75 12.03 22.40
C ARG A 160 -1.61 12.48 21.48
N TYR A 161 -1.09 11.56 20.68
CA TYR A 161 0.06 11.80 19.80
C TYR A 161 -0.36 12.05 18.34
N LYS A 162 -1.61 12.48 18.11
CA LYS A 162 -2.15 12.82 16.79
C LYS A 162 -2.04 11.66 15.78
N LYS A 163 -2.20 10.41 16.26
CA LYS A 163 -2.16 9.22 15.39
C LYS A 163 -3.36 9.18 14.45
N ASP A 164 -3.18 8.49 13.33
CA ASP A 164 -4.22 8.22 12.35
C ASP A 164 -4.22 6.74 11.93
N ALA A 165 -5.28 6.35 11.24
CA ALA A 165 -5.36 5.11 10.48
C ALA A 165 -5.28 5.44 8.99
N LEU A 166 -4.28 4.88 8.29
CA LEU A 166 -4.17 4.94 6.84
C LEU A 166 -4.97 3.79 6.23
N CYS A 167 -6.00 4.14 5.46
CA CYS A 167 -6.95 3.21 4.89
C CYS A 167 -6.79 3.11 3.37
N VAL A 168 -6.66 1.89 2.86
CA VAL A 168 -6.69 1.57 1.42
C VAL A 168 -7.82 0.59 1.15
N ASN A 169 -8.79 0.98 0.34
CA ASN A 169 -9.87 0.11 -0.13
C ASN A 169 -9.49 -0.50 -1.48
N ILE A 170 -9.71 -1.80 -1.61
CA ILE A 170 -9.47 -2.60 -2.80
C ILE A 170 -10.77 -3.34 -3.11
N ALA A 171 -11.27 -3.24 -4.35
CA ALA A 171 -12.40 -4.04 -4.79
C ALA A 171 -11.95 -5.49 -5.00
N ALA A 172 -12.68 -6.43 -4.40
CA ALA A 172 -12.39 -7.85 -4.52
C ALA A 172 -12.88 -8.36 -5.88
N PRO A 173 -12.00 -8.91 -6.74
CA PRO A 173 -12.40 -9.35 -8.07
C PRO A 173 -13.33 -10.58 -8.04
N ALA A 174 -13.33 -11.33 -6.93
CA ALA A 174 -14.07 -12.57 -6.78
C ALA A 174 -15.54 -12.39 -6.38
N VAL A 175 -15.91 -11.26 -5.77
CA VAL A 175 -17.27 -11.01 -5.29
C VAL A 175 -17.68 -9.60 -5.72
N PRO A 176 -18.60 -9.45 -6.68
CA PRO A 176 -19.09 -8.15 -7.12
C PRO A 176 -19.57 -7.30 -5.93
N GLY A 177 -19.11 -6.05 -5.87
CA GLY A 177 -19.45 -5.10 -4.81
C GLY A 177 -18.71 -5.31 -3.47
N ALA A 178 -17.92 -6.37 -3.30
CA ALA A 178 -17.13 -6.55 -2.09
C ALA A 178 -15.87 -5.69 -2.11
N VAL A 179 -15.59 -5.04 -0.98
CA VAL A 179 -14.40 -4.20 -0.78
C VAL A 179 -13.56 -4.78 0.37
N LEU A 180 -12.31 -5.12 0.06
CA LEU A 180 -11.29 -5.40 1.06
C LEU A 180 -10.69 -4.07 1.55
N ARG A 181 -10.74 -3.83 2.85
CA ARG A 181 -10.16 -2.63 3.48
C ARG A 181 -8.88 -2.98 4.23
N LEU A 182 -7.80 -2.35 3.82
CA LEU A 182 -6.50 -2.40 4.48
C LEU A 182 -6.39 -1.21 5.42
N LEU A 183 -6.09 -1.45 6.69
CA LEU A 183 -5.87 -0.41 7.70
C LEU A 183 -4.45 -0.53 8.26
N ASN A 184 -3.59 0.45 7.97
CA ASN A 184 -2.29 0.59 8.60
C ASN A 184 -2.39 1.62 9.73
N VAL A 185 -2.19 1.15 10.96
CA VAL A 185 -2.38 1.94 12.18
C VAL A 185 -1.18 1.79 13.10
N HIS A 186 -0.81 2.87 13.76
CA HIS A 186 0.13 2.86 14.86
C HIS A 186 -0.52 3.57 16.06
N LEU A 187 -1.02 2.78 16.99
CA LEU A 187 -1.77 3.25 18.16
C LEU A 187 -0.87 3.98 19.16
N ASP A 188 -1.48 4.68 20.13
CA ASP A 188 -0.73 5.30 21.22
C ASP A 188 0.01 4.23 22.02
N THR A 189 1.32 4.41 22.18
CA THR A 189 2.10 3.57 23.08
C THR A 189 1.70 3.91 24.51
N LEU A 190 1.48 2.89 25.34
CA LEU A 190 1.30 3.07 26.78
C LEU A 190 2.59 3.69 27.35
N GLU A 191 2.46 4.82 28.05
CA GLU A 191 3.52 5.27 28.95
C GLU A 191 3.69 4.17 30.00
N SER A 192 4.90 3.61 30.13
CA SER A 192 5.15 2.71 31.26
C SER A 192 4.99 3.55 32.53
N GLN A 193 4.05 3.18 33.38
CA GLN A 193 3.93 3.72 34.74
C GLN A 193 5.07 3.23 35.64
N PHE A 194 6.32 3.40 35.22
CA PHE A 194 7.50 3.10 36.02
C PHE A 194 8.37 4.34 36.14
N SER A 195 7.88 5.25 36.98
CA SER A 195 8.71 6.14 37.77
C SER A 195 8.32 5.92 39.23
N SER A 196 9.02 5.01 39.89
CA SER A 196 9.17 4.95 41.35
C SER A 196 10.65 4.96 41.65
#